data_AF-A0A4P8KCZ1-F1
#
_entry.id   AF-A0A4P8KCZ1-F1
#
_cell.length_a   1.000
_cell.length_b   1.000
_cell.length_c   1.000
_cell.angle_alpha   90.00
_cell.angle_beta   90.00
_cell.angle_gamma   90.00
#
_symmetry.space_group_name_H-M   'P 1'
#
loop_
_entity.id
_entity.type
_entity.pdbx_description
1 polymer ?
#
loop_
_entity_poly.entity_id
_entity_poly.type
_entity_poly.pdbx_seq_one_letter_code
_entity_poly.pdbx_strand_id
1 'polypeptide(L)'
;MIREKLAILLSSEIIDQETQDYVLSVLEYLLKENIIEEEQQADVFLTHLAMADMRRKKNETINDLESFIRAEIEADEKFLHSKELWQDLQEMTSNKHFDETELDYFYLHIINMLREE
;
A
#
# COMPACT_ATOMS: atom_id res chain seq x y z
N MET A 1 0.00 15.01 7.40
CA MET A 1 0.89 14.47 6.34
C MET A 1 1.19 13.00 6.67
N ILE A 2 1.48 12.14 5.69
CA ILE A 2 1.65 10.69 5.92
C ILE A 2 2.73 10.38 6.97
N ARG A 3 3.85 11.12 6.97
CA ARG A 3 4.93 10.95 7.95
C ARG A 3 4.46 11.16 9.39
N GLU A 4 3.65 12.19 9.63
CA GLU A 4 3.08 12.46 10.95
C GLU A 4 2.12 11.34 11.37
N LYS A 5 1.31 10.83 10.44
CA LYS A 5 0.42 9.70 10.69
C LYS A 5 1.22 8.46 11.08
N LEU A 6 2.27 8.12 10.35
CA LEU A 6 3.16 7.00 10.67
C LEU A 6 3.86 7.18 12.02
N ALA A 7 4.26 8.39 12.38
CA ALA A 7 4.82 8.68 13.69
C ALA A 7 3.81 8.46 14.82
N ILE A 8 2.54 8.87 14.62
CA ILE A 8 1.45 8.63 15.57
C ILE A 8 1.20 7.13 15.72
N LEU A 9 1.09 6.40 14.61
CA LEU A 9 0.86 4.95 14.60
C LEU A 9 1.99 4.19 15.32
N LEU A 10 3.24 4.60 15.11
CA LEU A 10 4.40 4.03 15.80
C LEU A 10 4.36 4.34 17.30
N SER A 11 4.14 5.60 17.68
CA SER A 11 4.08 6.01 19.09
C SER A 11 2.91 5.37 19.85
N SER A 12 1.87 4.94 19.13
CA SER A 12 0.71 4.23 19.68
C SER A 12 0.86 2.71 19.62
N GLU A 13 2.03 2.21 19.23
CA GLU A 13 2.34 0.78 19.10
C GLU A 13 1.42 0.02 18.13
N ILE A 14 0.77 0.73 17.20
CA ILE A 14 -0.07 0.13 16.16
C ILE A 14 0.82 -0.48 15.07
N ILE A 15 1.91 0.22 14.72
CA ILE A 15 2.97 -0.27 13.84
C ILE A 15 4.30 -0.34 14.58
N ASP A 16 5.22 -1.18 14.11
CA ASP A 16 6.60 -1.21 14.58
C ASP A 16 7.54 -0.38 13.70
N GLN A 17 8.79 -0.21 14.16
CA GLN A 17 9.79 0.59 13.46
C GLN A 17 10.11 0.03 12.06
N GLU A 18 10.18 -1.30 11.90
CA GLU A 18 10.45 -1.93 10.61
C GLU A 18 9.34 -1.61 9.60
N THR A 19 8.08 -1.64 10.04
CA THR A 19 6.93 -1.25 9.22
C THR A 19 6.99 0.22 8.84
N GLN A 20 7.33 1.11 9.77
CA GLN A 20 7.49 2.53 9.46
C GLN A 20 8.59 2.76 8.43
N ASP A 21 9.76 2.17 8.63
CA ASP A 21 10.92 2.31 7.73
C ASP A 21 10.61 1.77 6.33
N TYR A 22 9.88 0.64 6.27
CA TYR A 22 9.40 0.07 5.01
C TYR A 22 8.48 1.03 4.27
N VAL A 23 7.43 1.54 4.93
CA VAL A 23 6.45 2.42 4.29
C VAL A 23 7.08 3.76 3.88
N LEU A 24 8.00 4.30 4.68
CA LEU A 24 8.77 5.48 4.29
C LEU A 24 9.64 5.22 3.07
N SER A 25 10.27 4.04 2.96
CA SER A 25 11.05 3.67 1.78
C SER A 25 10.17 3.61 0.52
N VAL A 26 8.95 3.09 0.64
CA VAL A 26 7.97 3.11 -0.46
C VAL A 26 7.59 4.54 -0.85
N LEU A 27 7.33 5.42 0.11
CA LEU A 27 7.05 6.83 -0.16
C LEU A 27 8.20 7.51 -0.93
N GLU A 28 9.44 7.32 -0.49
CA GLU A 28 10.62 7.88 -1.17
C GLU A 28 10.75 7.36 -2.60
N TYR A 29 10.45 6.08 -2.84
CA TYR A 29 10.43 5.50 -4.19
C TYR A 29 9.36 6.15 -5.07
N LEU A 30 8.11 6.27 -4.58
CA LEU A 30 7.00 6.87 -5.33
C LEU A 30 7.32 8.32 -5.76
N LEU A 31 7.92 9.11 -4.87
CA LEU A 31 8.34 10.48 -5.15
C LEU A 31 9.51 10.51 -6.16
N LYS A 32 10.53 9.68 -5.95
CA LYS A 32 11.73 9.67 -6.79
C LYS A 32 11.45 9.26 -8.23
N GLU A 33 10.58 8.27 -8.43
CA GLU A 33 10.19 7.80 -9.75
C GLU A 33 9.08 8.67 -10.38
N ASN A 34 8.67 9.77 -9.72
CA ASN A 34 7.60 10.69 -10.15
C ASN A 34 6.27 9.98 -10.40
N ILE A 35 5.96 8.97 -9.58
CA ILE A 35 4.66 8.29 -9.57
C ILE A 35 3.63 9.18 -8.84
N ILE A 36 4.08 9.92 -7.84
CA ILE A 36 3.31 10.95 -7.14
C ILE A 36 4.12 12.25 -7.10
N GLU A 37 3.43 13.39 -7.05
CA GLU A 37 4.03 14.73 -6.89
C GLU A 37 4.06 15.15 -5.42
N GLU A 38 3.01 14.81 -4.67
CA GLU A 38 2.85 15.15 -3.26
C GLU A 38 2.60 13.90 -2.41
N GLU A 39 3.10 13.90 -1.17
CA GLU A 39 2.95 12.75 -0.25
C GLU A 39 1.48 12.40 0.02
N GLN A 40 0.60 13.40 -0.09
CA GLN A 40 -0.85 13.29 0.15
C GLN A 40 -1.53 12.33 -0.81
N GLN A 41 -1.07 12.23 -2.06
CA GLN A 41 -1.65 11.32 -3.06
C GLN A 41 -1.51 9.85 -2.65
N ALA A 42 -0.46 9.51 -1.90
CA ALA A 42 -0.20 8.15 -1.44
C ALA A 42 -0.72 7.86 -0.01
N ASP A 43 -1.35 8.83 0.66
CA ASP A 43 -1.63 8.78 2.10
C ASP A 43 -2.54 7.58 2.48
N VAL A 44 -3.55 7.28 1.66
CA VAL A 44 -4.45 6.13 1.88
C VAL A 44 -3.72 4.81 1.64
N PHE A 45 -2.99 4.70 0.52
CA PHE A 45 -2.25 3.49 0.17
C PHE A 45 -1.18 3.16 1.23
N LEU A 46 -0.37 4.14 1.62
CA LEU A 46 0.70 3.97 2.60
C LEU A 46 0.17 3.64 4.00
N THR A 47 -0.96 4.23 4.39
CA THR A 47 -1.63 3.86 5.64
C THR A 47 -2.08 2.40 5.60
N HIS A 48 -2.72 1.97 4.50
CA HIS A 48 -3.16 0.59 4.34
C HIS A 48 -1.97 -0.38 4.36
N LEU A 49 -0.90 -0.06 3.64
CA LEU A 49 0.33 -0.85 3.57
C LEU A 49 0.95 -1.06 4.96
N ALA A 50 0.97 -0.01 5.79
CA ALA A 50 1.46 -0.11 7.15
C ALA A 50 0.63 -1.10 7.99
N MET A 51 -0.71 -1.06 7.86
CA MET A 51 -1.58 -1.98 8.58
C MET A 51 -1.47 -3.41 8.07
N ALA A 52 -1.37 -3.60 6.74
CA ALA A 52 -1.20 -4.89 6.12
C ALA A 52 0.10 -5.58 6.58
N ASP A 53 1.20 -4.83 6.69
CA ASP A 53 2.47 -5.42 7.16
C ASP A 53 2.37 -5.88 8.62
N MET A 54 1.65 -5.13 9.46
CA MET A 54 1.39 -5.54 10.84
C MET A 54 0.51 -6.78 10.93
N ARG A 55 -0.54 -6.87 10.11
CA ARG A 55 -1.39 -8.07 10.05
C ARG A 55 -0.60 -9.28 9.58
N ARG A 56 0.21 -9.13 8.54
CA ARG A 56 1.15 -10.16 8.05
C ARG A 56 2.07 -10.66 9.15
N LYS A 57 2.69 -9.75 9.92
CA LYS A 57 3.57 -10.10 11.05
C LYS A 57 2.84 -10.85 12.17
N LYS A 58 1.55 -10.55 12.37
CA LYS A 58 0.69 -11.17 13.40
C LYS A 58 -0.06 -12.41 12.90
N ASN A 59 0.03 -12.74 11.61
CA ASN A 59 -0.80 -13.74 10.94
C ASN A 59 -2.31 -13.48 11.10
N GLU A 60 -2.70 -12.21 11.05
CA GLU A 60 -4.10 -11.78 11.03
C GLU A 60 -4.63 -11.76 9.60
N THR A 61 -5.88 -12.18 9.41
CA THR A 61 -6.55 -12.17 8.11
C THR A 61 -7.61 -11.07 8.07
N ILE A 62 -7.95 -10.61 6.87
CA ILE A 62 -9.04 -9.67 6.62
C ILE A 62 -10.12 -10.31 5.77
N ASN A 63 -11.28 -9.65 5.69
CA ASN A 63 -12.36 -10.09 4.82
C ASN A 63 -12.02 -9.77 3.36
N ASP A 64 -12.48 -10.63 2.47
CA ASP A 64 -12.39 -10.40 1.04
C ASP A 64 -13.17 -9.17 0.59
N LEU A 65 -12.67 -8.51 -0.45
CA LEU A 65 -13.48 -7.56 -1.21
C LEU A 65 -14.71 -8.26 -1.80
N GLU A 66 -15.82 -7.53 -1.85
CA GLU A 66 -17.01 -8.01 -2.53
C GLU A 66 -16.69 -8.27 -4.02
N SER A 67 -17.29 -9.31 -4.59
CA SER A 67 -16.95 -9.77 -5.94
C SER A 67 -17.13 -8.71 -7.01
N PHE A 68 -18.11 -7.81 -6.85
CA PHE A 68 -18.33 -6.71 -7.78
C PHE A 68 -17.18 -5.69 -7.75
N ILE A 69 -16.58 -5.44 -6.57
CA ILE A 69 -15.44 -4.52 -6.42
C ILE A 69 -14.22 -5.10 -7.13
N ARG A 70 -13.95 -6.40 -6.98
CA ARG A 70 -12.85 -7.06 -7.70
C ARG A 70 -13.02 -6.98 -9.21
N ALA A 71 -14.24 -7.18 -9.70
CA ALA A 71 -14.53 -7.05 -11.13
C ALA A 71 -14.29 -5.61 -11.65
N GLU A 72 -14.58 -4.59 -10.83
CA GLU A 72 -14.27 -3.19 -11.17
C GLU A 72 -12.76 -2.92 -11.18
N ILE A 73 -12.01 -3.48 -10.23
CA ILE A 73 -10.55 -3.39 -10.18
C ILE A 73 -9.94 -4.02 -11.45
N GLU A 74 -10.34 -5.24 -11.80
CA GLU A 74 -9.79 -5.96 -12.96
C GLU A 74 -10.13 -5.30 -14.30
N ALA A 75 -11.27 -4.60 -14.37
CA ALA A 75 -11.71 -3.88 -15.57
C ALA A 75 -11.09 -2.48 -15.71
N ASP A 76 -10.40 -1.98 -14.68
CA ASP A 76 -9.81 -0.65 -14.70
C ASP A 76 -8.60 -0.56 -15.65
N GLU A 77 -8.51 0.54 -16.40
CA GLU A 77 -7.40 0.78 -17.33
C GLU A 77 -6.02 0.83 -16.64
N LYS A 78 -5.98 1.18 -15.36
CA LYS A 78 -4.74 1.24 -14.57
C LYS A 78 -4.45 -0.05 -13.83
N PHE A 79 -5.27 -1.09 -13.97
CA PHE A 79 -5.05 -2.36 -13.27
C PHE A 79 -3.68 -2.98 -13.60
N LEU A 80 -3.29 -3.00 -14.88
CA LEU A 80 -1.98 -3.50 -15.28
C LEU A 80 -0.86 -2.69 -14.64
N HIS A 81 -0.96 -1.35 -14.69
CA HIS A 81 0.03 -0.47 -14.10
C HIS A 81 0.12 -0.62 -12.57
N SER A 82 -1.01 -0.87 -11.91
CA SER A 82 -1.06 -1.14 -10.47
C SER A 82 -0.31 -2.41 -10.09
N LYS A 83 -0.36 -3.44 -10.95
CA LYS A 83 0.37 -4.70 -10.77
C LYS A 83 1.86 -4.52 -10.99
N GLU A 84 2.25 -3.79 -12.04
CA GLU A 84 3.65 -3.46 -12.31
C GLU A 84 4.26 -2.68 -11.16
N LEU A 85 3.57 -1.63 -10.69
CA LEU A 85 4.02 -0.88 -9.53
C LEU A 85 4.12 -1.75 -8.28
N TRP A 86 3.13 -2.60 -8.00
CA TRP A 86 3.22 -3.50 -6.85
C TRP A 86 4.40 -4.47 -6.96
N GLN A 87 4.74 -4.95 -8.15
CA GLN A 87 5.92 -5.80 -8.36
C GLN A 87 7.20 -5.04 -7.99
N ASP A 88 7.36 -3.80 -8.44
CA ASP A 88 8.51 -2.96 -8.09
C ASP A 88 8.61 -2.72 -6.57
N LEU A 89 7.47 -2.40 -5.94
CA LEU A 89 7.41 -2.22 -4.48
C LEU A 89 7.71 -3.52 -3.72
N GLN A 90 7.28 -4.68 -4.25
CA GLN A 90 7.55 -5.98 -3.66
C GLN A 90 9.05 -6.31 -3.66
N GLU A 91 9.81 -5.92 -4.67
CA GLU A 91 11.27 -6.10 -4.68
C GLU A 91 11.94 -5.35 -3.50
N MET A 92 11.40 -4.19 -3.12
CA MET A 92 11.89 -3.42 -1.96
C MET A 92 11.61 -4.10 -0.63
N THR A 93 10.64 -5.01 -0.57
CA THR A 93 10.19 -5.62 0.69
C THR A 93 11.12 -6.68 1.24
N SER A 94 12.20 -7.07 0.53
CA SER A 94 12.94 -8.31 0.78
C SER A 94 12.03 -9.56 0.68
N ASN A 95 11.09 -9.55 -0.27
CA ASN A 95 10.09 -10.61 -0.50
C ASN A 95 9.14 -10.84 0.69
N LYS A 96 8.56 -9.76 1.26
CA LYS A 96 7.40 -9.89 2.14
C LYS A 96 6.25 -10.48 1.32
N HIS A 97 5.69 -11.57 1.82
CA HIS A 97 4.55 -12.23 1.18
C HIS A 97 3.27 -11.75 1.87
N PHE A 98 2.41 -11.10 1.09
CA PHE A 98 1.06 -10.73 1.50
C PHE A 98 0.09 -11.74 0.93
N ASP A 99 -1.02 -11.98 1.64
CA ASP A 99 -2.08 -12.85 1.13
C ASP A 99 -2.81 -12.20 -0.07
N GLU A 100 -3.53 -13.01 -0.84
CA GLU A 100 -4.24 -12.55 -2.03
C GLU A 100 -5.29 -11.47 -1.70
N THR A 101 -5.89 -11.54 -0.52
CA THR A 101 -6.89 -10.56 -0.08
C THR A 101 -6.27 -9.18 0.10
N GLU A 102 -5.10 -9.08 0.73
CA GLU A 102 -4.33 -7.83 0.84
C GLU A 102 -3.92 -7.30 -0.54
N LEU A 103 -3.56 -8.18 -1.48
CA LEU A 103 -3.23 -7.77 -2.84
C LEU A 103 -4.41 -7.08 -3.54
N ASP A 104 -5.63 -7.59 -3.37
CA ASP A 104 -6.83 -6.95 -3.92
C ASP A 104 -7.02 -5.52 -3.37
N TYR A 105 -6.78 -5.32 -2.07
CA TYR A 105 -6.80 -3.98 -1.48
C TYR A 105 -5.65 -3.09 -1.96
N PHE A 106 -4.46 -3.65 -2.19
CA PHE A 106 -3.33 -2.89 -2.73
C PHE A 106 -3.66 -2.38 -4.13
N TYR A 107 -4.19 -3.23 -5.02
CA TYR A 107 -4.59 -2.78 -6.37
C TYR A 107 -5.68 -1.71 -6.31
N LEU A 108 -6.68 -1.86 -5.44
CA LEU A 108 -7.70 -0.83 -5.23
C LEU A 108 -7.08 0.52 -4.85
N HIS A 109 -6.17 0.54 -3.87
CA HIS A 109 -5.56 1.77 -3.38
C HIS A 109 -4.55 2.36 -4.35
N ILE A 110 -3.77 1.54 -5.04
CA ILE A 110 -2.84 1.99 -6.08
C ILE A 110 -3.60 2.59 -7.27
N ILE A 111 -4.67 1.94 -7.74
CA ILE A 111 -5.51 2.48 -8.83
C ILE A 111 -6.06 3.86 -8.44
N ASN A 112 -6.57 4.01 -7.21
CA ASN A 112 -7.08 5.29 -6.75
C ASN A 112 -5.97 6.35 -6.67
N MET A 113 -4.80 6.01 -6.14
CA MET A 113 -3.62 6.89 -6.12
C MET A 113 -3.22 7.34 -7.54
N LEU A 114 -3.22 6.43 -8.52
CA LEU A 114 -2.87 6.72 -9.91
C LEU A 114 -3.94 7.51 -10.68
N ARG A 115 -5.15 7.68 -10.12
CA ARG A 115 -6.25 8.48 -10.70
C ARG A 115 -6.26 9.91 -10.18
N GLU A 116 -5.66 10.18 -9.02
CA GLU A 116 -5.61 11.52 -8.43
C GLU A 116 -4.63 12.39 -9.23
N GLU A 117 -5.16 13.08 -10.25
CA GLU A 117 -4.51 14.17 -11.01
C GLU A 117 -4.51 15.49 -10.22
#